data_AF-A0A3C0NIU4-F1
#
_entry.id   AF-A0A3C0NIU4-F1
#
_cell.length_a   1.000
_cell.length_b   1.000
_cell.length_c   1.000
_cell.angle_alpha   90.00
_cell.angle_beta   90.00
_cell.angle_gamma   90.00
#
_symmetry.space_group_name_H-M   'P 1'
#
loop_
_entity.id
_entity.type
_entity.pdbx_description
1 polymer ?
#
loop_
_entity_poly.entity_id
_entity_poly.type
_entity_poly.pdbx_seq_one_letter_code
_entity_poly.pdbx_strand_id
1 'polypeptide(L)'
;MSCLAKNPGDRPQSVEDILRVLKKLEESLAHSLVLVDRINQVLEKSPVVSESRQKLVPSVDEICRQASWPKDKPLATIVFPHVIRKNSEVLPTLWVMLKKQDIQNRQVSTRYNQFLFLERPHPMVLWITALHNREYGANWLPCYLDLKTPLGQKMARLLGQTGSYRILFFAISEPEHCTSVMTSTIDPVQRQRLVQWANTSQALVSTAQPQFSKKVLKQEFEKLKPKILMKLEAIHTDYPTNISE
;
A
#
# COMPACT_ATOMS: atom_id res chain seq x y z
N MET A 1 20.31 28.32 7.09
CA MET A 1 21.09 27.42 7.99
C MET A 1 21.95 28.19 9.01
N SER A 2 21.85 29.52 9.12
CA SER A 2 22.66 30.36 10.02
C SER A 2 22.47 30.03 11.51
N CYS A 3 21.27 29.66 11.95
CA CYS A 3 21.00 29.29 13.35
C CYS A 3 21.78 28.04 13.82
N LEU A 4 22.28 27.22 12.89
CA LEU A 4 23.04 25.99 13.17
C LEU A 4 24.53 26.13 12.78
N ALA A 5 25.02 27.36 12.57
CA ALA A 5 26.41 27.59 12.22
C ALA A 5 27.35 27.03 13.31
N LYS A 6 28.45 26.38 12.92
CA LYS A 6 29.39 25.78 13.87
C LYS A 6 30.07 26.85 14.74
N ASN A 7 30.40 27.99 14.15
CA ASN A 7 30.98 29.12 14.86
C ASN A 7 29.89 29.98 15.53
N PRO A 8 29.96 30.27 16.84
CA PRO A 8 28.95 31.08 17.53
C PRO A 8 28.75 32.48 16.96
N GLY A 9 29.80 33.12 16.41
CA GLY A 9 29.71 34.46 15.82
C GLY A 9 28.88 34.52 14.52
N ASP A 10 28.73 33.38 13.84
CA ASP A 10 27.98 33.27 12.58
C ASP A 10 26.49 32.93 12.78
N ARG A 11 26.08 32.74 14.05
CA ARG A 11 24.67 32.57 14.44
C ARG A 11 24.02 33.93 14.65
N PRO A 12 22.68 34.03 14.53
CA PRO A 12 21.97 35.23 15.00
C PRO A 12 22.30 35.47 16.47
N GLN A 13 22.72 36.70 16.79
CA GLN A 13 23.20 37.04 18.13
C GLN A 13 22.05 37.35 19.10
N SER A 14 20.83 37.53 18.59
CA SER A 14 19.63 37.75 19.39
C SER A 14 18.38 37.14 18.74
N VAL A 15 17.34 36.92 19.55
CA VAL A 15 16.02 36.50 19.06
C VAL A 15 15.40 37.59 18.17
N GLU A 16 15.64 38.86 18.48
CA GLU A 16 15.23 40.01 17.66
C GLU A 16 15.73 39.93 16.21
N ASP A 17 16.96 39.44 16.00
CA ASP A 17 17.52 39.28 14.65
C ASP A 17 16.78 38.20 13.85
N ILE A 18 16.34 37.13 14.52
CA ILE A 18 15.57 36.05 13.92
C ILE A 18 14.17 36.55 13.55
N LEU A 19 13.51 37.23 14.49
CA LEU A 19 12.15 37.77 14.28
C LEU A 19 12.11 38.80 13.16
N ARG A 20 13.15 39.64 13.03
CA ARG A 20 13.26 40.62 11.93
C ARG A 20 13.34 39.95 10.55
N VAL A 21 14.04 38.82 10.45
CA VAL A 21 14.14 38.07 9.19
C VAL A 21 12.81 37.38 8.86
N LEU A 22 12.16 36.76 9.86
CA LEU A 22 10.87 36.10 9.69
C LEU A 22 9.78 37.09 9.26
N LYS A 23 9.75 38.28 9.86
CA LYS A 23 8.80 39.34 9.51
C LYS A 23 8.95 39.80 8.06
N LYS A 24 10.18 39.98 7.58
CA LYS A 24 10.44 40.33 6.17
C LYS A 24 10.00 39.24 5.19
N LEU A 25 10.14 37.97 5.57
CA LEU A 25 9.69 36.83 4.76
C LEU A 25 8.17 36.75 4.71
N GLU A 26 7.50 37.03 5.82
CA GLU A 26 6.04 37.08 5.91
C GLU A 26 5.47 38.23 5.05
N GLU A 27 6.06 39.42 5.13
CA GLU A 27 5.68 40.57 4.30
C GLU A 27 5.91 40.31 2.80
N SER A 28 7.02 39.64 2.45
CA SER A 28 7.31 39.23 1.06
C SER A 28 6.31 38.18 0.55
N LEU A 29 5.91 37.23 1.39
CA LEU A 29 4.91 36.21 1.05
C LEU A 29 3.52 36.85 0.86
N ALA A 30 3.15 37.78 1.74
CA ALA A 30 1.90 38.54 1.65
C ALA A 30 1.83 39.37 0.36
N HIS A 31 2.92 40.05 -0.02
CA HIS A 31 2.99 40.78 -1.29
C HIS A 31 2.89 39.86 -2.52
N SER A 32 3.44 38.64 -2.43
CA SER A 32 3.36 37.65 -3.50
C SER A 32 1.94 37.14 -3.69
N LEU A 33 1.19 36.94 -2.60
CA LEU A 33 -0.22 36.52 -2.64
C LEU A 33 -1.14 37.62 -3.20
N VAL A 34 -0.90 38.89 -2.87
CA VAL A 34 -1.65 40.02 -3.42
C VAL A 34 -1.40 40.22 -4.92
N LEU A 35 -0.19 39.91 -5.42
CA LEU A 35 0.13 39.92 -6.85
C LEU A 35 -0.60 38.78 -7.59
N VAL A 36 -0.67 37.59 -7.00
CA VAL A 36 -1.42 36.45 -7.57
C VAL A 36 -2.91 36.77 -7.67
N ASP A 37 -3.50 37.40 -6.64
CA ASP A 37 -4.90 37.83 -6.67
C ASP A 37 -5.17 38.93 -7.70
N ARG A 38 -4.25 39.89 -7.88
CA ARG A 38 -4.38 40.92 -8.92
C ARG A 38 -4.23 40.37 -10.34
N ILE A 39 -3.36 39.38 -10.54
CA ILE A 39 -3.21 38.68 -11.82
C ILE A 39 -4.49 37.88 -12.13
N ASN A 40 -5.06 37.21 -11.13
CA ASN A 40 -6.33 36.50 -11.27
C ASN A 40 -7.48 37.45 -11.64
N GLN A 41 -7.58 38.64 -11.01
CA GLN A 41 -8.62 39.62 -11.32
C GLN A 41 -8.50 40.26 -12.73
N VAL A 42 -7.30 40.33 -13.30
CA VAL A 42 -7.11 40.82 -14.68
C VAL A 42 -7.41 39.71 -15.71
N LEU A 43 -7.19 38.44 -15.37
CA LEU A 43 -7.50 37.29 -16.22
C LEU A 43 -9.01 36.95 -16.29
N GLU A 44 -9.80 37.31 -15.28
CA GLU A 44 -11.26 37.03 -15.26
C GLU A 44 -12.11 37.92 -16.19
N LYS A 45 -11.55 38.94 -16.85
CA LYS A 45 -12.31 39.87 -17.70
C LYS A 45 -12.23 39.59 -19.21
N SER A 46 -11.66 38.46 -19.63
CA SER A 46 -11.66 38.06 -21.04
C SER A 46 -12.54 36.84 -21.27
N PRO A 47 -13.63 36.92 -22.06
CA PRO A 47 -14.49 35.77 -22.29
C PRO A 47 -13.86 34.88 -23.36
N VAL A 48 -13.04 33.92 -22.93
CA VAL A 48 -12.66 32.79 -23.77
C VAL A 48 -13.35 31.57 -23.21
N VAL A 49 -14.36 31.10 -23.97
CA VAL A 49 -14.98 29.77 -23.81
C VAL A 49 -13.86 28.75 -23.69
N SER A 50 -13.62 28.27 -22.48
CA SER A 50 -12.65 27.22 -22.21
C SER A 50 -13.33 26.24 -21.26
N GLU A 51 -13.65 25.08 -21.82
CA GLU A 51 -14.12 23.91 -21.09
C GLU A 51 -13.21 23.69 -19.88
N SER A 52 -13.80 23.76 -18.69
CA SER A 52 -13.06 23.57 -17.44
C SER A 52 -12.52 22.14 -17.40
N ARG A 53 -11.25 21.95 -17.77
CA ARG A 53 -10.46 20.81 -17.29
C ARG A 53 -10.24 20.98 -15.80
N GLN A 54 -11.25 20.64 -15.01
CA GLN A 54 -11.07 20.28 -13.63
C GLN A 54 -9.97 19.20 -13.62
N LYS A 55 -8.83 19.47 -12.97
CA LYS A 55 -7.85 18.41 -12.66
C LYS A 55 -8.52 17.49 -11.65
N LEU A 56 -9.30 16.53 -12.15
CA LEU A 56 -9.90 15.46 -11.37
C LEU A 56 -8.76 14.73 -10.64
N VAL A 57 -8.80 14.74 -9.31
CA VAL A 57 -7.92 13.90 -8.51
C VAL A 57 -8.31 12.46 -8.85
N PRO A 58 -7.40 11.64 -9.39
CA PRO A 58 -7.74 10.30 -9.84
C PRO A 58 -8.17 9.44 -8.66
N SER A 59 -9.22 8.64 -8.85
CA SER A 59 -9.71 7.71 -7.84
C SER A 59 -8.65 6.65 -7.48
N VAL A 60 -8.79 6.00 -6.31
CA VAL A 60 -7.87 4.90 -5.89
C VAL A 60 -7.77 3.81 -6.96
N ASP A 61 -8.87 3.49 -7.63
CA ASP A 61 -8.87 2.48 -8.69
C ASP A 61 -8.22 2.99 -9.98
N GLU A 62 -8.34 4.27 -10.32
CA GLU A 62 -7.59 4.86 -11.43
C GLU A 62 -6.08 4.86 -11.15
N ILE A 63 -5.68 5.19 -9.92
CA ILE A 63 -4.27 5.10 -9.48
C ILE A 63 -3.75 3.67 -9.69
N CYS A 64 -4.54 2.65 -9.31
CA CYS A 64 -4.14 1.25 -9.46
C CYS A 64 -4.15 0.78 -10.92
N ARG A 65 -5.10 1.24 -11.74
CA ARG A 65 -5.17 0.90 -13.17
C ARG A 65 -4.02 1.48 -13.99
N GLN A 66 -3.50 2.64 -13.56
CA GLN A 66 -2.34 3.29 -14.18
C GLN A 66 -0.99 2.68 -13.75
N ALA A 67 -0.98 1.69 -12.87
CA ALA A 67 0.25 1.02 -12.46
C ALA A 67 0.76 0.08 -13.56
N SER A 68 2.08 -0.03 -13.67
CA SER A 68 2.80 -0.91 -14.60
C SER A 68 3.73 -1.84 -13.82
N TRP A 69 3.91 -3.07 -14.29
CA TRP A 69 4.77 -4.05 -13.63
C TRP A 69 6.20 -3.50 -13.42
N PRO A 70 6.84 -3.71 -12.24
CA PRO A 70 8.15 -3.13 -11.99
C PRO A 70 9.21 -3.83 -12.84
N LYS A 71 10.09 -3.06 -13.47
CA LYS A 71 11.14 -3.59 -14.36
C LYS A 71 12.15 -4.50 -13.65
N ASP A 72 12.30 -4.35 -12.34
CA ASP A 72 13.18 -5.17 -11.49
C ASP A 72 12.54 -6.51 -11.08
N LYS A 73 11.28 -6.76 -11.45
CA LYS A 73 10.55 -7.98 -11.08
C LYS A 73 10.48 -8.94 -12.27
N PRO A 74 10.64 -10.25 -12.03
CA PRO A 74 10.59 -11.22 -13.11
C PRO A 74 9.19 -11.31 -13.72
N LEU A 75 9.14 -11.61 -15.03
CA LEU A 75 7.89 -11.92 -15.74
C LEU A 75 7.54 -13.39 -15.53
N ALA A 76 6.91 -13.68 -14.41
CA ALA A 76 6.53 -15.04 -14.02
C ALA A 76 5.29 -15.02 -13.12
N THR A 77 4.66 -16.18 -12.94
CA THR A 77 3.57 -16.33 -11.98
C THR A 77 4.07 -16.12 -10.56
N ILE A 78 3.92 -14.90 -10.06
CA ILE A 78 4.40 -14.49 -8.74
C ILE A 78 3.43 -13.53 -8.05
N VAL A 79 3.60 -13.40 -6.75
CA VAL A 79 2.93 -12.41 -5.92
C VAL A 79 3.91 -11.74 -4.99
N PHE A 80 3.77 -10.42 -4.79
CA PHE A 80 4.56 -9.69 -3.81
C PHE A 80 3.81 -8.44 -3.30
N PRO A 81 4.19 -7.92 -2.11
CA PRO A 81 3.59 -6.73 -1.55
C PRO A 81 4.23 -5.47 -2.17
N HIS A 82 3.43 -4.46 -2.47
CA HIS A 82 3.92 -3.18 -2.98
C HIS A 82 3.14 -2.02 -2.35
N VAL A 83 3.83 -0.91 -2.09
CA VAL A 83 3.18 0.30 -1.58
C VAL A 83 3.12 1.31 -2.71
N ILE A 84 1.91 1.61 -3.19
CA ILE A 84 1.71 2.69 -4.16
C ILE A 84 1.68 4.03 -3.40
N ARG A 85 2.41 5.03 -3.89
CA ARG A 85 2.39 6.40 -3.37
C ARG A 85 2.09 7.36 -4.50
N LYS A 86 0.92 7.99 -4.50
CA LYS A 86 0.51 8.93 -5.55
C LYS A 86 -0.47 9.95 -4.99
N ASN A 87 -0.31 11.23 -5.31
CA ASN A 87 -1.26 12.30 -4.95
C ASN A 87 -1.73 12.26 -3.48
N SER A 88 -0.79 12.15 -2.55
CA SER A 88 -1.02 12.00 -1.10
C SER A 88 -1.63 10.67 -0.63
N GLU A 89 -2.06 9.80 -1.54
CA GLU A 89 -2.50 8.43 -1.21
C GLU A 89 -1.31 7.49 -1.01
N VAL A 90 -1.39 6.67 0.03
CA VAL A 90 -0.44 5.60 0.33
C VAL A 90 -1.22 4.30 0.47
N LEU A 91 -1.13 3.44 -0.54
CA LEU A 91 -1.99 2.28 -0.66
C LEU A 91 -1.21 0.98 -0.41
N PRO A 92 -1.67 0.11 0.51
CA PRO A 92 -1.15 -1.24 0.60
C PRO A 92 -1.71 -2.06 -0.57
N THR A 93 -0.82 -2.65 -1.36
CA THR A 93 -1.22 -3.41 -2.55
C THR A 93 -0.50 -4.75 -2.62
N LEU A 94 -1.19 -5.73 -3.20
CA LEU A 94 -0.68 -7.05 -3.52
C LEU A 94 -0.60 -7.16 -5.05
N TRP A 95 0.59 -7.29 -5.58
CA TRP A 95 0.82 -7.34 -7.03
C TRP A 95 0.95 -8.78 -7.45
N VAL A 96 0.14 -9.18 -8.43
CA VAL A 96 -0.02 -10.57 -8.84
C VAL A 96 0.18 -10.63 -10.34
N MET A 97 1.11 -11.47 -10.78
CA MET A 97 1.27 -11.77 -12.19
C MET A 97 0.79 -13.19 -12.48
N LEU A 98 -0.05 -13.34 -13.50
CA LEU A 98 -0.68 -14.59 -13.92
C LEU A 98 -0.81 -14.65 -15.45
N LYS A 99 -1.22 -15.80 -15.99
CA LYS A 99 -1.67 -15.85 -17.38
C LYS A 99 -2.97 -15.05 -17.51
N LYS A 100 -3.19 -14.42 -18.67
CA LYS A 100 -4.39 -13.62 -18.94
C LYS A 100 -5.69 -14.41 -18.69
N GLN A 101 -5.73 -15.67 -19.13
CA GLN A 101 -6.88 -16.56 -18.89
C GLN A 101 -7.14 -16.80 -17.40
N ASP A 102 -6.09 -17.00 -16.59
CA ASP A 102 -6.24 -17.22 -15.15
C ASP A 102 -6.81 -15.99 -14.43
N ILE A 103 -6.50 -14.78 -14.93
CA ILE A 103 -7.06 -13.52 -14.42
C ILE A 103 -8.55 -13.45 -14.78
N GLN A 104 -8.90 -13.74 -16.04
CA GLN A 104 -10.30 -13.72 -16.52
C GLN A 104 -11.17 -14.71 -15.75
N ASN A 105 -10.69 -15.95 -15.59
CA ASN A 105 -11.35 -17.02 -14.83
C ASN A 105 -11.64 -16.65 -13.37
N ARG A 106 -10.97 -15.61 -12.84
CA ARG A 106 -11.03 -15.24 -11.43
C ARG A 106 -11.67 -13.89 -11.18
N GLN A 107 -12.19 -13.19 -12.19
CA GLN A 107 -12.85 -11.89 -12.03
C GLN A 107 -13.98 -11.92 -10.98
N VAL A 108 -14.69 -13.04 -10.90
CA VAL A 108 -15.83 -13.25 -9.98
C VAL A 108 -15.45 -14.23 -8.86
N SER A 109 -14.24 -14.13 -8.32
CA SER A 109 -13.81 -15.00 -7.21
C SER A 109 -14.28 -14.48 -5.85
N THR A 110 -14.63 -15.41 -4.97
CA THR A 110 -14.70 -15.16 -3.53
C THR A 110 -13.29 -14.94 -3.00
N ARG A 111 -13.10 -13.83 -2.29
CA ARG A 111 -11.81 -13.44 -1.70
C ARG A 111 -11.79 -13.84 -0.25
N TYR A 112 -10.76 -14.55 0.16
CA TYR A 112 -10.46 -14.84 1.56
C TYR A 112 -9.12 -14.21 1.94
N ASN A 113 -9.02 -13.69 3.15
CA ASN A 113 -7.74 -13.27 3.70
C ASN A 113 -7.59 -13.59 5.18
N GLN A 114 -6.36 -13.91 5.56
CA GLN A 114 -5.96 -14.18 6.94
C GLN A 114 -4.49 -13.83 7.13
N PHE A 115 -4.11 -13.47 8.34
CA PHE A 115 -2.73 -13.19 8.72
C PHE A 115 -2.27 -14.14 9.83
N LEU A 116 -1.07 -14.69 9.67
CA LEU A 116 -0.37 -15.46 10.68
C LEU A 116 0.88 -14.70 11.10
N PHE A 117 1.17 -14.68 12.40
CA PHE A 117 2.38 -14.06 12.94
C PHE A 117 3.24 -15.11 13.63
N LEU A 118 4.53 -15.06 13.34
CA LEU A 118 5.54 -15.85 14.00
C LEU A 118 6.57 -14.89 14.62
N GLU A 119 6.63 -14.85 15.94
CA GLU A 119 7.53 -13.97 16.69
C GLU A 119 8.98 -14.47 16.71
N ARG A 120 9.19 -15.79 16.82
CA ARG A 120 10.51 -16.43 16.86
C ARG A 120 10.60 -17.56 15.83
N PRO A 121 11.78 -17.82 15.24
CA PRO A 121 13.10 -17.25 15.58
C PRO A 121 13.39 -15.88 14.97
N HIS A 122 12.56 -15.43 14.02
CA HIS A 122 12.64 -14.11 13.39
C HIS A 122 11.23 -13.57 13.15
N PRO A 123 10.87 -12.37 13.66
CA PRO A 123 9.52 -11.82 13.55
C PRO A 123 9.04 -11.70 12.09
N MET A 124 8.02 -12.46 11.73
CA MET A 124 7.51 -12.54 10.36
C MET A 124 6.00 -12.71 10.34
N VAL A 125 5.34 -12.01 9.42
CA VAL A 125 3.91 -12.19 9.14
C VAL A 125 3.75 -12.91 7.81
N LEU A 126 2.94 -13.96 7.79
CA LEU A 126 2.40 -14.51 6.55
C LEU A 126 1.03 -13.88 6.30
N TRP A 127 0.95 -13.13 5.21
CA TRP A 127 -0.26 -12.59 4.65
C TRP A 127 -0.83 -13.58 3.63
N ILE A 128 -1.96 -14.19 3.96
CA ILE A 128 -2.66 -15.15 3.12
C ILE A 128 -3.78 -14.41 2.41
N THR A 129 -3.80 -14.50 1.08
CA THR A 129 -4.97 -14.16 0.26
C THR A 129 -5.31 -15.37 -0.60
N ALA A 130 -6.59 -15.74 -0.67
CA ALA A 130 -7.08 -16.78 -1.57
C ALA A 130 -8.18 -16.22 -2.47
N LEU A 131 -8.11 -16.57 -3.75
CA LEU A 131 -9.15 -16.28 -4.75
C LEU A 131 -9.81 -17.60 -5.12
N HIS A 132 -10.98 -17.84 -4.55
CA HIS A 132 -11.73 -19.07 -4.77
C HIS A 132 -12.78 -18.86 -5.85
N ASN A 133 -12.72 -19.71 -6.87
CA ASN A 133 -13.75 -19.87 -7.87
C ASN A 133 -14.14 -21.36 -7.88
N ARG A 134 -15.43 -21.66 -8.03
CA ARG A 134 -15.92 -23.05 -7.98
C ARG A 134 -15.39 -23.93 -9.12
N GLU A 135 -15.25 -23.35 -10.31
CA GLU A 135 -14.80 -24.07 -11.51
C GLU A 135 -13.27 -24.20 -11.55
N TYR A 136 -12.56 -23.14 -11.15
CA TYR A 136 -11.09 -23.06 -11.27
C TYR A 136 -10.34 -23.25 -9.94
N GLY A 137 -11.04 -23.63 -8.88
CA GLY A 137 -10.50 -23.82 -7.53
C GLY A 137 -9.91 -22.55 -6.89
N ALA A 138 -9.14 -22.74 -5.82
CA ALA A 138 -8.48 -21.65 -5.12
C ALA A 138 -7.09 -21.32 -5.70
N ASN A 139 -6.88 -20.05 -6.01
CA ASN A 139 -5.54 -19.50 -6.24
C ASN A 139 -5.02 -18.86 -4.96
N TRP A 140 -3.90 -19.36 -4.47
CA TRP A 140 -3.26 -18.91 -3.23
C TRP A 140 -2.20 -17.86 -3.53
N LEU A 141 -2.28 -16.74 -2.83
CA LEU A 141 -1.40 -15.59 -2.98
C LEU A 141 -0.66 -15.30 -1.66
N PRO A 142 0.18 -16.24 -1.16
CA PRO A 142 0.89 -16.06 0.09
C PRO A 142 2.00 -15.02 -0.05
N CYS A 143 2.06 -14.09 0.90
CA CYS A 143 3.09 -13.06 0.96
C CYS A 143 3.73 -13.03 2.36
N TYR A 144 5.06 -13.06 2.42
CA TYR A 144 5.79 -13.05 3.69
C TYR A 144 6.33 -11.65 3.96
N LEU A 145 5.95 -11.06 5.08
CA LEU A 145 6.41 -9.76 5.53
C LEU A 145 7.44 -9.96 6.64
N ASP A 146 8.69 -9.66 6.33
CA ASP A 146 9.75 -9.59 7.32
C ASP A 146 9.59 -8.31 8.15
N LEU A 147 9.18 -8.45 9.41
CA LEU A 147 8.88 -7.30 10.27
C LEU A 147 10.13 -6.63 10.87
N LYS A 148 11.33 -7.14 10.58
CA LYS A 148 12.61 -6.46 10.86
C LYS A 148 13.03 -5.56 9.70
N THR A 149 12.46 -5.73 8.50
CA THR A 149 12.71 -4.83 7.37
C THR A 149 11.81 -3.58 7.42
N PRO A 150 12.28 -2.42 6.94
CA PRO A 150 11.45 -1.21 6.86
C PRO A 150 10.18 -1.42 6.01
N LEU A 151 10.28 -2.17 4.92
CA LEU A 151 9.15 -2.46 4.04
C LEU A 151 8.10 -3.34 4.75
N GLY A 152 8.52 -4.45 5.36
CA GLY A 152 7.57 -5.37 6.01
C GLY A 152 6.88 -4.71 7.20
N GLN A 153 7.61 -3.94 8.02
CA GLN A 153 7.03 -3.17 9.11
C GLN A 153 6.02 -2.12 8.61
N LYS A 154 6.41 -1.32 7.61
CA LYS A 154 5.53 -0.30 7.03
C LYS A 154 4.28 -0.93 6.42
N MET A 155 4.43 -2.03 5.69
CA MET A 155 3.32 -2.74 5.06
C MET A 155 2.34 -3.28 6.10
N ALA A 156 2.83 -3.92 7.17
CA ALA A 156 1.97 -4.43 8.24
C ALA A 156 1.18 -3.31 8.94
N ARG A 157 1.84 -2.19 9.26
CA ARG A 157 1.15 -1.00 9.82
C ARG A 157 0.10 -0.46 8.86
N LEU A 158 0.44 -0.31 7.59
CA LEU A 158 -0.44 0.24 6.57
C LEU A 158 -1.68 -0.64 6.36
N LEU A 159 -1.51 -1.96 6.27
CA LEU A 159 -2.62 -2.92 6.20
C LEU A 159 -3.56 -2.79 7.41
N GLY A 160 -3.00 -2.72 8.62
CA GLY A 160 -3.81 -2.56 9.84
C GLY A 160 -4.55 -1.23 9.91
N GLN A 161 -3.88 -0.13 9.57
CA GLN A 161 -4.46 1.22 9.58
C GLN A 161 -5.55 1.39 8.53
N THR A 162 -5.25 1.07 7.26
CA THR A 162 -6.19 1.21 6.13
C THR A 162 -7.35 0.21 6.23
N GLY A 163 -7.11 -1.00 6.75
CA GLY A 163 -8.16 -2.03 6.90
C GLY A 163 -8.62 -2.67 5.59
N SER A 164 -7.98 -2.34 4.48
CA SER A 164 -8.21 -2.96 3.19
C SER A 164 -6.95 -2.83 2.34
N TYR A 165 -6.88 -3.61 1.27
CA TYR A 165 -5.81 -3.54 0.28
C TYR A 165 -6.34 -3.82 -1.12
N ARG A 166 -5.59 -3.36 -2.12
CA ARG A 166 -5.88 -3.63 -3.53
C ARG A 166 -5.02 -4.79 -4.03
N ILE A 167 -5.63 -5.70 -4.77
CA ILE A 167 -4.95 -6.78 -5.49
C ILE A 167 -4.91 -6.36 -6.96
N LEU A 168 -3.72 -6.10 -7.47
CA LEU A 168 -3.50 -5.70 -8.85
C LEU A 168 -3.04 -6.91 -9.65
N PHE A 169 -3.70 -7.17 -10.76
CA PHE A 169 -3.40 -8.29 -11.64
C PHE A 169 -2.71 -7.80 -12.91
N PHE A 170 -1.60 -8.44 -13.26
CA PHE A 170 -0.85 -8.18 -14.47
C PHE A 170 -0.76 -9.48 -15.27
N ALA A 171 -1.10 -9.41 -16.56
CA ALA A 171 -0.91 -10.55 -17.44
C ALA A 171 0.57 -10.66 -17.84
N ILE A 172 1.11 -11.87 -17.85
CA ILE A 172 2.50 -12.12 -18.34
C ILE A 172 2.67 -11.60 -19.78
N SER A 173 1.63 -11.69 -20.61
CA SER A 173 1.63 -11.21 -22.00
C SER A 173 1.64 -9.69 -22.14
N GLU A 174 1.15 -8.96 -21.13
CA GLU A 174 0.91 -7.50 -21.17
C GLU A 174 1.28 -6.85 -19.82
N PRO A 175 2.55 -6.87 -19.41
CA PRO A 175 2.98 -6.43 -18.08
C PRO A 175 2.91 -4.90 -17.88
N GLU A 176 2.81 -4.13 -18.96
CA GLU A 176 2.80 -2.67 -18.91
C GLU A 176 1.49 -2.10 -18.35
N HIS A 177 0.42 -2.89 -18.34
CA HIS A 177 -0.91 -2.46 -17.92
C HIS A 177 -1.50 -3.38 -16.85
N CYS A 178 -2.03 -2.76 -15.79
CA CYS A 178 -2.83 -3.45 -14.80
C CYS A 178 -4.14 -3.94 -15.46
N THR A 179 -4.28 -5.26 -15.57
CA THR A 179 -5.41 -5.92 -16.24
C THR A 179 -6.71 -5.79 -15.44
N SER A 180 -6.62 -5.94 -14.12
CA SER A 180 -7.77 -5.82 -13.23
C SER A 180 -7.34 -5.48 -11.81
N VAL A 181 -8.27 -4.93 -11.02
CA VAL A 181 -8.06 -4.58 -9.62
C VAL A 181 -9.19 -5.19 -8.80
N MET A 182 -8.84 -5.80 -7.66
CA MET A 182 -9.82 -6.23 -6.66
C MET A 182 -9.52 -5.58 -5.31
N THR A 183 -10.54 -5.45 -4.48
CA THR A 183 -10.38 -4.99 -3.09
C THR A 183 -10.62 -6.15 -2.14
N SER A 184 -9.76 -6.27 -1.14
CA SER A 184 -9.91 -7.17 -0.01
C SER A 184 -9.95 -6.35 1.27
N THR A 185 -10.85 -6.70 2.18
CA THR A 185 -11.08 -5.99 3.45
C THR A 185 -10.56 -6.87 4.57
N ILE A 186 -9.98 -6.25 5.59
CA ILE A 186 -9.35 -6.95 6.71
C ILE A 186 -10.26 -6.82 7.93
N ASP A 187 -10.51 -7.95 8.59
CA ASP A 187 -11.25 -8.03 9.83
C ASP A 187 -10.69 -7.07 10.89
N PRO A 188 -11.55 -6.35 11.65
CA PRO A 188 -11.10 -5.39 12.67
C PRO A 188 -10.10 -5.95 13.69
N VAL A 189 -10.24 -7.22 14.10
CA VAL A 189 -9.32 -7.86 15.05
C VAL A 189 -7.95 -8.07 14.41
N GLN A 190 -7.91 -8.54 13.16
CA GLN A 190 -6.66 -8.70 12.42
C GLN A 190 -5.97 -7.36 12.15
N ARG A 191 -6.73 -6.28 11.92
CA ARG A 191 -6.17 -4.93 11.79
C ARG A 191 -5.40 -4.49 13.03
N GLN A 192 -6.01 -4.67 14.21
CA GLN A 192 -5.36 -4.34 15.48
C GLN A 192 -4.10 -5.18 15.70
N ARG A 193 -4.19 -6.50 15.44
CA ARG A 193 -3.05 -7.42 15.52
C ARG A 193 -1.90 -6.99 14.59
N LEU A 194 -2.18 -6.63 13.35
CA LEU A 194 -1.16 -6.17 12.39
C LEU A 194 -0.39 -4.94 12.90
N VAL A 195 -1.11 -3.95 13.45
CA VAL A 195 -0.47 -2.77 14.06
C VAL A 195 0.36 -3.17 15.28
N GLN A 196 -0.17 -4.03 16.15
CA GLN A 196 0.54 -4.51 17.34
C GLN A 196 1.82 -5.26 16.95
N TRP A 197 1.74 -6.24 16.04
CA TRP A 197 2.88 -7.03 15.57
C TRP A 197 3.95 -6.14 14.96
N ALA A 198 3.58 -5.14 14.17
CA ALA A 198 4.54 -4.21 13.57
C ALA A 198 5.21 -3.26 14.58
N ASN A 199 4.59 -3.04 15.74
CA ASN A 199 5.15 -2.24 16.83
C ASN A 199 6.07 -3.08 17.71
N THR A 200 5.64 -4.29 18.08
CA THR A 200 6.41 -5.15 19.00
C THR A 200 7.62 -5.81 18.31
N SER A 201 7.53 -6.12 17.02
CA SER A 201 8.59 -6.84 16.28
C SER A 201 9.95 -6.15 16.27
N GLN A 202 9.98 -4.82 16.41
CA GLN A 202 11.23 -4.07 16.41
C GLN A 202 12.06 -4.33 17.67
N ALA A 203 11.39 -4.47 18.82
CA ALA A 203 12.03 -4.77 20.10
C ALA A 203 12.46 -6.24 20.23
N LEU A 204 11.88 -7.15 19.43
CA LEU A 204 12.22 -8.56 19.45
C LEU A 204 13.58 -8.84 18.82
N VAL A 205 14.36 -9.70 19.46
CA VAL A 205 15.66 -10.16 18.97
C VAL A 205 15.46 -11.31 17.98
N SER A 206 16.07 -11.20 16.81
CA SER A 206 16.14 -12.30 15.84
C SER A 206 17.23 -13.27 16.27
N THR A 207 16.86 -14.52 16.52
CA THR A 207 17.78 -15.60 16.93
C THR A 207 18.20 -16.50 15.78
N ALA A 208 17.58 -16.37 14.60
CA ALA A 208 17.97 -17.07 13.38
C ALA A 208 17.67 -16.23 12.12
N GLN A 209 18.08 -16.75 10.96
CA GLN A 209 17.81 -16.12 9.68
C GLN A 209 16.30 -16.13 9.32
N PRO A 210 15.80 -15.12 8.58
CA PRO A 210 14.38 -15.03 8.19
C PRO A 210 13.82 -16.26 7.47
N GLN A 211 14.67 -17.02 6.77
CA GLN A 211 14.26 -18.20 6.00
C GLN A 211 13.71 -19.32 6.90
N PHE A 212 14.17 -19.42 8.16
CA PHE A 212 13.64 -20.40 9.10
C PHE A 212 12.19 -20.08 9.46
N SER A 213 11.90 -18.82 9.83
CA SER A 213 10.53 -18.36 10.08
C SER A 213 9.62 -18.56 8.86
N LYS A 214 10.13 -18.27 7.66
CA LYS A 214 9.40 -18.50 6.41
C LYS A 214 9.04 -19.97 6.22
N LYS A 215 9.97 -20.89 6.52
CA LYS A 215 9.73 -22.33 6.42
C LYS A 215 8.65 -22.80 7.41
N VAL A 216 8.71 -22.33 8.66
CA VAL A 216 7.69 -22.64 9.68
C VAL A 216 6.32 -22.13 9.25
N LEU A 217 6.21 -20.86 8.86
CA LEU A 217 4.96 -20.27 8.38
C LEU A 217 4.41 -21.00 7.14
N LYS A 218 5.29 -21.43 6.23
CA LYS A 218 4.88 -22.23 5.06
C LYS A 218 4.27 -23.56 5.48
N GLN A 219 4.85 -24.26 6.45
CA GLN A 219 4.33 -25.53 6.96
C GLN A 219 2.97 -25.34 7.63
N GLU A 220 2.81 -24.32 8.46
CA GLU A 220 1.51 -24.00 9.08
C GLU A 220 0.46 -23.62 8.04
N PHE A 221 0.85 -22.88 7.00
CA PHE A 221 -0.03 -22.56 5.90
C PHE A 221 -0.55 -23.80 5.16
N GLU A 222 0.32 -24.76 4.81
CA GLU A 222 -0.10 -26.00 4.15
C GLU A 222 -1.11 -26.79 5.00
N LYS A 223 -0.95 -26.80 6.34
CA LYS A 223 -1.91 -27.43 7.26
C LYS A 223 -3.27 -26.69 7.32
N LEU A 224 -3.27 -25.38 7.10
CA LEU A 224 -4.47 -24.55 7.16
C LEU A 224 -5.29 -24.60 5.87
N LYS A 225 -4.66 -24.81 4.71
CA LYS A 225 -5.35 -24.79 3.40
C LYS A 225 -6.62 -25.65 3.35
N PRO A 226 -6.65 -26.92 3.78
CA PRO A 226 -7.86 -27.74 3.69
C PRO A 226 -9.03 -27.16 4.49
N LYS A 227 -8.75 -26.58 5.67
CA LYS A 227 -9.78 -25.97 6.52
C LYS A 227 -10.35 -24.71 5.88
N ILE A 228 -9.50 -23.90 5.27
CA ILE A 228 -9.93 -22.69 4.55
C ILE A 228 -10.76 -23.07 3.32
N LEU A 229 -10.34 -24.09 2.55
CA LEU A 229 -11.10 -24.58 1.39
C LEU A 229 -12.49 -25.06 1.78
N MET A 230 -12.58 -25.89 2.82
CA MET A 230 -13.87 -26.39 3.32
C MET A 230 -14.83 -25.24 3.67
N LYS A 231 -14.33 -24.16 4.28
CA LYS A 231 -15.12 -22.95 4.55
C LYS A 231 -15.56 -22.23 3.28
N LEU A 232 -14.66 -22.10 2.31
CA LEU A 232 -14.94 -21.40 1.06
C LEU A 232 -15.91 -22.16 0.16
N GLU A 233 -15.90 -23.49 0.22
CA GLU A 233 -16.87 -24.36 -0.46
C GLU A 233 -18.24 -24.31 0.21
N ALA A 234 -18.30 -24.17 1.55
CA ALA A 234 -19.56 -24.05 2.28
C ALA A 234 -20.33 -22.75 2.00
N ILE A 235 -19.64 -21.70 1.54
CA ILE A 235 -20.24 -20.40 1.24
C ILE A 235 -20.90 -20.47 -0.14
N HIS A 236 -22.20 -20.76 -0.13
CA HIS A 236 -23.05 -20.88 -1.33
C HIS A 236 -23.47 -19.51 -1.86
N THR A 237 -22.53 -18.63 -2.18
CA THR A 237 -22.86 -17.34 -2.81
C THR A 237 -22.53 -17.37 -4.28
N ASP A 238 -23.53 -17.16 -5.13
CA ASP A 238 -23.35 -16.94 -6.58
C ASP A 238 -22.80 -15.53 -6.88
N TYR A 239 -22.32 -14.82 -5.84
CA TYR A 239 -21.80 -13.46 -5.88
C TYR A 239 -20.41 -13.36 -5.24
N PRO A 240 -19.49 -12.57 -5.83
CA PRO A 240 -18.11 -12.45 -5.35
C PRO A 240 -18.07 -11.80 -3.97
N THR A 241 -17.87 -12.63 -2.95
CA THR A 241 -17.89 -12.23 -1.54
C THR A 241 -16.47 -11.97 -1.03
N ASN A 242 -16.32 -11.18 0.03
CA ASN A 242 -15.05 -10.85 0.65
C ASN A 242 -15.08 -11.30 2.12
N ILE A 243 -14.21 -12.24 2.47
CA ILE A 243 -14.15 -12.91 3.77
C ILE A 243 -12.79 -12.64 4.39
N SER A 244 -12.78 -12.29 5.67
CA SER A 244 -11.55 -12.06 6.43
C SER A 244 -11.66 -12.75 7.79
N GLU A 245 -10.55 -13.36 8.23
CA GLU A 245 -10.42 -14.07 9.51
C GLU A 245 -9.10 -13.76 10.21
#